data_AF-A0A378N057-F1
#
_entry.id   AF-A0A378N057-F1
#
_cell.length_a   1.000
_cell.length_b   1.000
_cell.length_c   1.000
_cell.angle_alpha   90.00
_cell.angle_beta   90.00
_cell.angle_gamma   90.00
#
_symmetry.space_group_name_H-M   'P 1'
#
loop_
_entity.id
_entity.type
_entity.pdbx_description
1 polymer ?
#
loop_
_entity_poly.entity_id
_entity_poly.type
_entity_poly.pdbx_seq_one_letter_code
_entity_poly.pdbx_strand_id
1 'polypeptide(L)' 'MLIFMMNEYSPNYYIGVMSGTSLDGVDIALLDFAKNPPKMTACDFFPMPEELRADISALLKTGETNLQKLGKLITV' A
#
# COMPACT_ATOMS: atom_id res chain seq x y z
N MET A 1 7.85 41.13 -21.91
CA MET A 1 6.81 40.10 -22.15
C MET A 1 7.49 38.78 -22.48
N LEU A 2 8.02 38.05 -21.48
CA LEU A 2 8.57 36.68 -21.63
C LEU A 2 9.00 36.00 -20.30
N ILE A 3 8.89 36.67 -19.15
CA ILE A 3 9.40 36.14 -17.85
C ILE A 3 8.41 35.18 -17.15
N PHE A 4 7.21 34.94 -17.67
CA PHE A 4 6.15 34.20 -16.95
C PHE A 4 6.05 32.68 -17.24
N MET A 5 6.97 32.06 -17.99
CA MET A 5 6.78 30.68 -18.48
C MET A 5 7.79 29.64 -17.99
N MET A 6 8.22 29.69 -16.72
CA MET A 6 8.85 28.53 -16.08
C MET A 6 8.40 28.45 -14.62
N ASN A 7 7.15 28.02 -14.40
CA ASN A 7 6.86 27.36 -13.13
C ASN A 7 7.57 26.01 -13.22
N GLU A 8 8.72 25.86 -12.56
CA GLU A 8 9.46 24.61 -12.60
C GLU A 8 8.59 23.49 -12.02
N TYR A 9 8.22 22.53 -12.88
CA TYR A 9 7.48 21.35 -12.45
C TYR A 9 8.43 20.46 -11.65
N SER A 10 8.32 20.53 -10.33
CA SER A 10 8.95 19.58 -9.42
C SER A 10 7.93 18.50 -9.04
N PRO A 11 8.06 17.26 -9.54
CA PRO A 11 7.14 16.19 -9.16
C PRO A 11 7.20 15.95 -7.65
N ASN A 12 6.07 15.56 -7.07
CA ASN A 12 5.96 15.25 -5.64
C ASN A 12 5.36 13.85 -5.49
N TYR A 13 6.23 12.84 -5.54
CA TYR A 13 5.83 11.44 -5.60
C TYR A 13 5.56 10.84 -4.22
N TYR A 14 4.42 10.15 -4.09
CA TYR A 14 4.03 9.37 -2.91
C TYR A 14 3.63 7.97 -3.33
N ILE A 15 3.96 6.99 -2.49
CA ILE A 15 3.50 5.61 -2.65
C ILE A 15 2.39 5.36 -1.62
N GLY A 16 1.19 5.05 -2.12
CA GLY A 16 0.11 4.49 -1.33
C GLY A 16 0.23 2.97 -1.29
N VAL A 17 0.05 2.39 -0.11
CA VAL A 17 0.04 0.94 0.11
C VAL A 17 -1.23 0.59 0.90
N MET A 18 -2.02 -0.35 0.42
CA MET A 18 -3.25 -0.81 1.09
C MET A 18 -3.32 -2.34 1.08
N SER A 19 -3.62 -2.95 2.23
CA SER A 19 -4.08 -4.34 2.31
C SER A 19 -5.54 -4.35 2.77
N GLY A 20 -6.43 -4.86 1.93
CA GLY A 20 -7.85 -5.02 2.27
C GLY A 20 -8.11 -6.14 3.27
N THR A 21 -9.36 -6.27 3.73
CA THR A 21 -9.80 -7.35 4.64
C THR A 21 -9.99 -8.70 3.93
N SER A 22 -9.91 -8.74 2.60
CA SER A 22 -10.05 -9.97 1.82
C SER A 22 -8.81 -10.88 1.88
N LEU A 23 -7.66 -10.36 2.34
CA LEU A 23 -6.37 -11.06 2.43
C LEU A 23 -5.82 -11.56 1.08
N ASP A 24 -6.23 -10.94 -0.03
CA ASP A 24 -5.78 -11.33 -1.36
C ASP A 24 -4.35 -10.84 -1.65
N GLY A 25 -3.98 -9.69 -1.08
CA GLY A 25 -2.69 -9.07 -1.32
C GLY A 25 -2.66 -7.60 -0.92
N VAL A 26 -1.67 -6.90 -1.47
CA VAL A 26 -1.37 -5.49 -1.22
C VAL A 26 -1.46 -4.71 -2.51
N ASP A 27 -2.32 -3.70 -2.52
CA ASP A 27 -2.40 -2.70 -3.58
C ASP A 27 -1.32 -1.63 -3.38
N ILE A 28 -0.63 -1.27 -4.45
CA ILE A 28 0.39 -0.22 -4.47
C ILE A 28 0.01 0.82 -5.52
N ALA A 29 0.10 2.10 -5.17
CA ALA A 29 -0.15 3.21 -6.10
C ALA A 29 0.94 4.28 -5.97
N LEU A 30 1.55 4.68 -7.07
CA LEU A 30 2.46 5.82 -7.15
C LEU A 30 1.67 7.03 -7.64
N LEU A 31 1.59 8.07 -6.81
CA LEU A 31 0.90 9.33 -7.14
C LEU A 31 1.88 10.49 -7.18
N ASP A 32 1.69 11.38 -8.16
CA ASP A 32 2.32 12.70 -8.22
C ASP A 32 1.35 13.78 -7.73
N PHE A 33 1.68 14.39 -6.60
CA PHE A 33 0.92 15.46 -5.96
C PHE A 33 1.40 16.86 -6.35
N ALA A 34 2.36 17.00 -7.28
CA ALA A 34 2.73 18.31 -7.83
C ALA A 34 1.61 18.94 -8.67
N LYS A 35 0.58 18.17 -9.01
CA LYS A 35 -0.63 18.61 -9.71
C LYS A 35 -1.86 18.46 -8.82
N ASN A 36 -2.87 19.29 -9.07
CA ASN A 36 -4.18 19.19 -8.44
C ASN A 36 -5.25 19.09 -9.54
N PRO A 37 -5.97 17.96 -9.68
CA PRO A 37 -5.91 16.78 -8.81
C PRO A 37 -4.60 15.98 -8.96
N PRO A 38 -4.22 15.18 -7.93
CA PRO A 38 -3.04 14.31 -8.00
C PRO A 38 -3.11 13.37 -9.19
N LYS A 39 -1.96 13.10 -9.81
CA LYS A 39 -1.85 12.20 -10.97
C LYS A 39 -1.33 10.83 -10.53
N MET A 40 -2.13 9.78 -10.74
CA MET A 40 -1.62 8.41 -10.62
C MET A 40 -0.64 8.11 -11.75
N THR A 41 0.58 7.72 -11.38
CA THR A 41 1.71 7.47 -12.29
C THR A 41 1.91 5.98 -12.55
N ALA A 42 1.68 5.15 -11.53
CA ALA A 42 1.70 3.70 -11.64
C ALA A 42 0.78 3.08 -10.56
N CYS A 43 0.30 1.87 -10.80
CA CYS A 43 -0.33 1.02 -9.81
C CYS A 43 0.13 -0.42 -10.01
N ASP A 44 0.17 -1.18 -8.92
CA ASP A 44 0.53 -2.60 -8.94
C ASP A 44 -0.18 -3.35 -7.81
N PHE A 45 -0.19 -4.68 -7.91
CA PHE A 45 -0.76 -5.58 -6.92
C PHE A 45 0.22 -6.69 -6.58
N PHE A 46 0.49 -6.84 -5.28
CA PHE A 46 1.35 -7.91 -4.77
C PHE A 46 0.49 -8.96 -4.05
N PRO A 47 0.42 -10.21 -4.55
CA PRO A 47 -0.39 -11.24 -3.92
C PRO A 47 0.15 -11.58 -2.51
N MET A 48 -0.78 -11.84 -1.59
CA MET A 48 -0.44 -12.26 -0.23
C MET A 48 0.27 -13.62 -0.26
N PRO A 49 1.43 -13.78 0.41
CA PRO A 49 2.08 -15.08 0.55
C PRO A 49 1.13 -16.11 1.17
N GLU A 50 1.10 -17.32 0.62
CA GLU A 50 0.10 -18.33 1.00
C GLU A 50 0.19 -18.71 2.49
N GLU A 51 1.40 -18.83 3.04
CA GLU A 51 1.63 -19.11 4.47
C GLU A 51 1.05 -18.00 5.36
N LEU A 52 1.32 -16.74 5.02
CA LEU A 52 0.80 -15.59 5.76
C LEU A 52 -0.73 -15.53 5.70
N ARG A 53 -1.30 -15.75 4.51
CA ARG A 53 -2.75 -15.82 4.32
C ARG A 53 -3.39 -16.94 5.15
N ALA A 54 -2.75 -18.10 5.22
CA ALA A 54 -3.21 -19.24 6.02
C ALA A 54 -3.17 -18.93 7.53
N ASP A 55 -2.08 -18.35 8.02
CA ASP A 55 -1.92 -17.99 9.44
C ASP A 55 -2.97 -16.94 9.88
N ILE A 56 -3.17 -15.89 9.07
CA ILE A 56 -4.21 -14.88 9.35
C ILE A 56 -5.62 -15.51 9.25
N SER A 57 -5.86 -16.37 8.26
CA SER A 57 -7.16 -17.06 8.12
C SER A 57 -7.46 -17.98 9.31
N ALA A 58 -6.45 -18.66 9.85
CA ALA A 58 -6.61 -19.49 11.04
C ALA A 58 -6.96 -18.63 12.27
N LEU A 59 -6.25 -17.52 12.45
CA LEU A 59 -6.54 -16.53 13.51
C LEU A 59 -7.98 -16.02 13.44
N LEU A 60 -8.45 -15.65 12.24
CA LEU A 60 -9.80 -15.13 12.04
C LEU A 60 -10.89 -16.19 12.30
N LYS A 61 -10.60 -17.47 12.03
CA LYS A 61 -11.55 -18.58 12.26
C LYS A 61 -11.65 -18.98 13.72
N THR A 62 -10.52 -19.05 14.43
CA THR A 62 -10.50 -19.48 15.83
C THR A 62 -10.81 -18.35 16.79
N GLY A 63 -10.49 -17.10 16.42
CA GLY A 63 -10.55 -15.96 17.34
C GLY A 63 -9.51 -16.01 18.46
N GLU A 64 -8.62 -17.01 18.44
CA GLU A 64 -7.66 -17.29 19.52
C GLU A 64 -6.23 -17.23 18.99
N THR A 65 -5.37 -16.51 19.71
CA THR A 65 -3.93 -16.45 19.45
C THR A 65 -3.17 -16.05 20.70
N ASN A 66 -1.84 -16.10 20.63
CA ASN A 66 -0.97 -15.56 21.66
C ASN A 66 -0.17 -14.37 21.12
N LEU A 67 0.41 -13.59 22.03
CA LEU A 67 1.17 -12.38 21.67
C LEU A 67 2.35 -12.68 20.75
N GLN A 68 2.99 -13.84 20.88
CA GLN A 68 4.12 -14.24 20.04
C GLN A 68 3.68 -14.48 18.59
N LYS A 69 2.58 -15.21 18.38
CA LYS A 69 2.00 -15.47 17.06
C LYS A 69 1.49 -14.18 16.42
N LEU A 70 0.80 -13.33 17.20
CA LEU A 70 0.35 -12.04 16.70
C LEU A 70 1.53 -11.12 16.33
N GLY A 71 2.59 -11.10 17.15
CA GLY A 71 3.81 -10.37 16.85
C GLY A 71 4.47 -10.84 15.56
N LYS A 72 4.55 -12.16 15.32
CA LYS A 72 5.07 -12.72 14.06
C LYS A 72 4.27 -12.24 12.85
N LEU A 73 2.95 -12.19 12.94
CA LEU A 73 2.06 -11.73 11.85
C LEU A 73 2.21 -10.24 11.50
N ILE A 74 2.60 -9.40 12.47
CA ILE A 74 2.74 -7.94 12.29
C ILE A 74 4.18 -7.55 11.92
N THR A 75 5.17 -8.40 12.22
CA THR A 75 6.61 -8.09 12.06
C THR A 75 7.20 -8.60 10.74
N VAL A 76 6.39 -9.22 9.87
CA VAL A 76 6.80 -9.54 8.50
C VAL A 76 6.67 -8.35 7.56
#